data_AF-A0A251SRT5-F1
#
_entry.id   AF-A0A251SRT5-F1
#
_cell.length_a   1.000
_cell.length_b   1.000
_cell.length_c   1.000
_cell.angle_alpha   90.00
_cell.angle_beta   90.00
_cell.angle_gamma   90.00
#
_symmetry.space_group_name_H-M   'P 1'
#
loop_
_entity.id
_entity.type
_entity.pdbx_description
1 polymer ?
#
loop_
_entity_poly.entity_id
_entity_poly.type
_entity_poly.pdbx_seq_one_letter_code
_entity_poly.pdbx_strand_id
1 'polypeptide(L)'
;MAFLQAWADLCGDASADPTLIIPSGMTFLISPLKFVGSSCKSPNINIKLLGAITAPKTLDGWTDCIQRRFWIYFVSVKGLTIEGPGQFDGQGLAWWGIKVKFLIRVWFH
;
A
#
# COMPACT_ATOMS: atom_id res chain seq x y z
N MET A 1 13.70 -1.26 3.21
CA MET A 1 12.56 -0.94 4.11
C MET A 1 12.03 -2.23 4.71
N ALA A 2 11.69 -2.23 6.00
CA ALA A 2 11.20 -3.43 6.71
C ALA A 2 9.94 -4.04 6.06
N PHE A 3 9.00 -3.22 5.60
CA PHE A 3 7.79 -3.70 4.92
C PHE A 3 8.05 -4.42 3.60
N LEU A 4 9.03 -3.97 2.81
CA LEU A 4 9.42 -4.65 1.57
C LEU A 4 10.12 -5.98 1.86
N GLN A 5 10.90 -6.06 2.95
CA GLN A 5 11.51 -7.31 3.38
C GLN A 5 10.43 -8.30 3.83
N ALA A 6 9.49 -7.86 4.67
CA ALA A 6 8.39 -8.71 5.12
C ALA A 6 7.52 -9.21 3.94
N TRP A 7 7.32 -8.38 2.91
CA TRP A 7 6.67 -8.80 1.67
C TRP A 7 7.50 -9.82 0.88
N ALA A 8 8.82 -9.63 0.78
CA ALA A 8 9.70 -10.57 0.11
C ALA A 8 9.71 -11.94 0.80
N ASP A 9 9.74 -11.95 2.14
CA ASP A 9 9.68 -13.16 2.94
C ASP A 9 8.32 -13.87 2.77
N LEU A 10 7.22 -13.09 2.80
CA LEU A 10 5.86 -13.58 2.54
C LEU A 10 5.74 -14.22 1.15
N CYS A 11 6.28 -13.59 0.12
CA CYS A 11 6.26 -14.13 -1.24
C CYS A 11 7.20 -15.32 -1.42
N GLY A 12 8.28 -15.38 -0.63
CA GLY A 12 9.20 -16.50 -0.58
C GLY A 12 8.63 -17.74 0.12
N ASP A 13 7.54 -17.60 0.86
CA ASP A 13 6.84 -18.68 1.54
C ASP A 13 5.99 -19.51 0.56
N ALA A 14 6.16 -20.82 0.63
CA ALA A 14 5.47 -21.83 -0.19
C ALA A 14 4.36 -22.56 0.59
N SER A 15 4.06 -22.11 1.81
CA SER A 15 2.91 -22.61 2.58
C SER A 15 1.59 -22.38 1.84
N ALA A 16 0.55 -23.12 2.22
CA ALA A 16 -0.76 -23.03 1.56
C ALA A 16 -1.45 -21.68 1.79
N ASP A 17 -1.14 -21.00 2.90
CA ASP A 17 -1.74 -19.73 3.31
C ASP A 17 -0.71 -18.81 4.01
N PRO A 18 0.29 -18.31 3.27
CA PRO A 18 1.32 -17.44 3.83
C PRO A 18 0.68 -16.13 4.30
N THR A 19 0.95 -15.76 5.55
CA THR A 19 0.27 -14.63 6.21
C THR A 19 1.26 -13.60 6.73
N LEU A 20 1.09 -12.34 6.31
CA LEU A 20 1.78 -11.19 6.88
C LEU A 20 0.91 -10.56 7.97
N ILE A 21 1.41 -10.51 9.21
CA ILE A 21 0.65 -9.97 10.34
C ILE A 21 1.10 -8.54 10.63
N ILE A 22 0.15 -7.61 10.65
CA ILE A 22 0.33 -6.27 11.20
C ILE A 22 -0.21 -6.29 12.63
N PRO A 23 0.65 -6.30 13.66
CA PRO A 23 0.25 -6.57 15.04
C PRO A 23 -0.67 -5.50 15.63
N SER A 24 -1.59 -5.94 16.49
CA SER A 24 -2.47 -5.05 17.27
C SER A 24 -1.67 -4.11 18.17
N GLY A 25 -2.19 -2.90 18.39
CA GLY A 25 -1.54 -1.87 19.22
C GLY A 25 -0.34 -1.17 18.57
N MET A 26 0.06 -1.58 17.36
CA MET A 26 1.16 -0.97 16.62
C MET A 26 0.64 -0.09 15.48
N THR A 27 1.36 1.01 15.23
CA THR A 27 1.14 1.88 14.06
C THR A 27 2.42 1.97 13.26
N PHE A 28 2.35 1.63 11.97
CA PHE A 28 3.49 1.67 11.06
C PHE A 28 3.34 2.82 10.07
N LEU A 29 4.30 3.75 10.08
CA LEU A 29 4.40 4.80 9.07
C LEU A 29 5.02 4.22 7.80
N ILE A 30 4.28 4.26 6.69
CA ILE A 30 4.71 3.71 5.40
C ILE A 30 4.70 4.82 4.35
N SER A 31 5.87 5.16 3.82
CA SER A 31 5.99 5.97 2.59
C SER A 31 5.41 5.22 1.37
N PRO A 32 5.18 5.87 0.22
CA PRO A 32 4.64 5.17 -0.94
C PRO A 32 5.42 3.92 -1.32
N LEU A 33 4.72 2.80 -1.48
CA LEU A 33 5.33 1.50 -1.74
C LEU A 33 4.59 0.71 -2.82
N LYS A 34 5.39 -0.02 -3.60
CA LYS A 34 4.95 -0.97 -4.60
C LYS A 34 5.32 -2.38 -4.16
N PHE A 35 4.32 -3.24 -4.04
CA PHE A 35 4.45 -4.66 -3.74
C PHE A 35 4.26 -5.47 -5.02
N VAL A 36 5.30 -6.20 -5.43
CA VAL A 36 5.30 -6.98 -6.67
C VAL A 36 5.04 -8.44 -6.35
N GLY A 37 3.99 -8.99 -6.96
CA GLY A 37 3.52 -10.36 -6.71
C GLY A 37 4.04 -11.43 -7.67
N SER A 38 4.72 -11.03 -8.76
CA SER A 38 5.06 -11.95 -9.85
C SER A 38 6.00 -13.10 -9.46
N SER A 39 6.68 -12.99 -8.32
CA SER A 39 7.61 -14.00 -7.79
C SER A 39 7.10 -14.72 -6.54
N CYS A 40 5.85 -14.50 -6.12
CA CYS A 40 5.32 -15.16 -4.93
C CYS A 40 5.04 -16.63 -5.24
N LYS A 41 5.47 -17.52 -4.33
CA LYS A 41 5.39 -18.97 -4.54
C LYS A 41 3.97 -19.50 -4.32
N SER A 42 3.26 -18.96 -3.34
CA SER A 42 1.86 -19.32 -3.09
C SER A 42 0.91 -18.56 -4.03
N PRO A 43 -0.16 -19.22 -4.53
CA PRO A 43 -1.21 -18.55 -5.31
C PRO A 43 -2.16 -17.69 -4.47
N ASN A 44 -2.16 -17.86 -3.14
CA ASN A 44 -2.95 -17.10 -2.19
C ASN A 44 -2.01 -16.45 -1.17
N ILE A 45 -2.27 -15.19 -0.83
CA ILE A 45 -1.47 -14.44 0.14
C ILE A 45 -2.43 -13.72 1.09
N ASN A 46 -2.20 -13.86 2.38
CA ASN A 46 -3.00 -13.18 3.39
C ASN A 46 -2.21 -12.05 4.07
N ILE A 47 -2.89 -10.93 4.30
CA ILE A 47 -2.42 -9.85 5.17
C ILE A 47 -3.43 -9.72 6.30
N LYS A 48 -3.00 -10.09 7.52
CA LYS A 48 -3.79 -9.96 8.73
C LYS A 48 -3.52 -8.61 9.38
N LEU A 49 -4.40 -7.65 9.11
CA LEU A 49 -4.35 -6.27 9.58
C LEU A 49 -5.01 -6.14 10.96
N LEU A 50 -4.23 -6.27 12.04
CA LEU A 50 -4.71 -6.08 13.42
C LEU A 50 -4.36 -4.69 13.97
N GLY A 51 -3.26 -4.10 13.50
CA GLY A 51 -2.81 -2.75 13.86
C GLY A 51 -3.17 -1.69 12.83
N ALA A 52 -2.44 -0.58 12.84
CA ALA A 52 -2.63 0.52 11.91
C ALA A 52 -1.42 0.66 10.97
N ILE A 53 -1.70 0.99 9.72
CA ILE A 53 -0.73 1.49 8.76
C ILE A 53 -1.12 2.93 8.46
N THR A 54 -0.19 3.86 8.57
CA THR A 54 -0.45 5.30 8.35
C THR A 54 0.49 5.87 7.31
N ALA A 55 -0.02 6.77 6.48
CA ALA A 55 0.75 7.45 5.46
C ALA A 55 1.50 8.65 6.06
N PRO A 56 2.46 9.23 5.34
CA PRO A 56 3.07 10.49 5.75
C PRO A 56 2.04 11.62 5.79
N LYS A 57 2.08 12.42 6.86
CA LYS A 57 1.14 13.55 7.05
C LYS A 57 1.40 14.73 6.12
N THR A 58 2.61 14.84 5.57
CA THR A 58 3.04 15.94 4.70
C THR A 58 3.42 15.40 3.33
N LEU A 59 3.20 16.18 2.27
CA LEU A 59 3.51 15.78 0.89
C LEU A 59 4.98 15.44 0.67
N ASP A 60 5.90 16.07 1.41
CA ASP A 60 7.34 15.79 1.34
C ASP A 60 7.69 14.38 1.84
N GLY A 61 6.86 13.81 2.73
CA GLY A 61 7.01 12.42 3.14
C GLY A 61 6.61 11.41 2.06
N TRP A 62 5.89 11.85 1.02
CA TRP A 62 5.50 11.04 -0.14
C TRP A 62 6.56 11.08 -1.25
N THR A 63 7.82 10.91 -0.87
CA THR A 63 8.94 10.72 -1.80
C THR A 63 8.87 9.33 -2.46
N ASP A 64 9.31 9.22 -3.72
CA ASP A 64 9.46 7.96 -4.48
C ASP A 64 8.23 7.23 -5.06
N CYS A 65 7.07 7.87 -5.21
CA CYS A 65 6.04 7.30 -6.09
C CYS A 65 6.19 7.84 -7.52
N ILE A 66 6.46 6.93 -8.47
CA ILE A 66 6.75 7.18 -9.90
C ILE A 66 5.76 8.15 -10.57
N GLN A 67 4.56 8.38 -10.00
CA GLN A 67 3.61 9.40 -10.45
C GLN A 67 2.78 10.08 -9.33
N ARG A 68 3.12 9.94 -8.04
CA ARG A 68 2.28 10.44 -6.91
C ARG A 68 0.82 9.94 -6.92
N ARG A 69 0.54 8.81 -7.61
CA ARG A 69 -0.82 8.31 -7.83
C ARG A 69 -1.29 7.32 -6.78
N PHE A 70 -0.37 6.60 -6.14
CA PHE A 70 -0.69 5.51 -5.23
C PHE A 70 0.14 5.60 -3.96
N TRP A 71 -0.47 5.29 -2.82
CA TRP A 71 0.21 5.12 -1.55
C TRP A 71 0.75 3.70 -1.39
N ILE A 72 -0.15 2.72 -1.47
CA ILE A 72 0.16 1.30 -1.40
C ILE A 72 -0.36 0.67 -2.68
N TYR A 73 0.54 0.05 -3.44
CA TYR A 73 0.19 -0.52 -4.73
C TYR A 73 0.66 -1.98 -4.83
N PHE A 74 -0.31 -2.90 -4.84
CA PHE A 74 -0.08 -4.30 -5.12
C PHE A 74 -0.21 -4.55 -6.63
N VAL A 75 0.83 -5.10 -7.25
CA VAL A 75 0.84 -5.41 -8.68
C VAL A 75 1.17 -6.87 -8.92
N SER A 76 0.50 -7.50 -9.88
CA SER A 76 0.75 -8.89 -10.28
C SER A 76 0.67 -9.89 -9.12
N VAL A 77 -0.18 -9.61 -8.11
CA VAL A 77 -0.46 -10.51 -7.00
C VAL A 77 -1.72 -11.33 -7.32
N LYS A 78 -1.69 -12.63 -7.03
CA LYS A 78 -2.85 -13.52 -7.13
C LYS A 78 -3.37 -13.82 -5.72
N GLY A 79 -4.68 -13.96 -5.58
CA GLY A 79 -5.32 -14.40 -4.33
C GLY A 79 -4.96 -13.56 -3.10
N LEU A 80 -4.79 -12.24 -3.25
CA LEU A 80 -4.51 -11.34 -2.13
C LEU A 80 -5.76 -11.14 -1.28
N THR A 81 -5.68 -11.52 -0.02
CA THR A 81 -6.68 -11.23 1.00
C THR A 81 -6.08 -10.26 2.02
N ILE A 82 -6.86 -9.26 2.41
CA ILE A 82 -6.52 -8.35 3.51
C ILE A 82 -7.70 -8.33 4.47
N GLU A 83 -7.46 -8.74 5.71
CA GLU A 83 -8.53 -8.94 6.70
C GLU A 83 -8.08 -8.52 8.11
N GLY A 84 -9.05 -8.25 8.98
CA GLY A 84 -8.83 -7.89 10.37
C GLY A 84 -9.43 -6.53 10.75
N PRO A 85 -9.46 -6.22 12.06
CA PRO A 85 -10.11 -5.01 12.58
C PRO A 85 -9.23 -3.75 12.48
N GLY A 86 -7.99 -3.88 12.01
CA GLY A 86 -7.05 -2.77 11.87
C GLY A 86 -7.41 -1.82 10.73
N GLN A 87 -6.52 -0.87 10.45
CA GLN A 87 -6.83 0.21 9.49
C GLN A 87 -5.64 0.66 8.65
N PHE A 88 -5.96 1.13 7.44
CA PHE A 88 -5.09 1.97 6.64
C PHE A 88 -5.55 3.42 6.79
N ASP A 89 -4.70 4.26 7.36
CA ASP A 89 -4.91 5.70 7.50
C ASP A 89 -4.08 6.45 6.44
N GLY A 90 -4.75 6.85 5.36
CA GLY A 90 -4.11 7.50 4.21
C GLY A 90 -3.69 8.95 4.41
N GLN A 91 -3.97 9.58 5.56
CA GLN A 91 -3.63 10.99 5.83
C GLN A 91 -4.02 11.95 4.66
N GLY A 92 -5.22 11.73 4.09
CA GLY A 92 -5.65 12.35 2.83
C GLY A 92 -5.81 13.87 2.84
N LEU A 93 -5.86 14.51 4.01
CA LEU A 93 -5.95 15.97 4.16
C LEU A 93 -4.83 16.70 3.41
N ALA A 94 -3.62 16.14 3.41
CA ALA A 94 -2.48 16.70 2.67
C ALA A 94 -2.70 16.73 1.15
N TRP A 95 -3.55 15.86 0.63
CA TRP A 95 -3.82 15.71 -0.80
C TRP A 95 -5.03 16.50 -1.29
N TRP A 96 -6.06 16.70 -0.45
CA TRP A 96 -7.29 17.40 -0.84
C TRP A 96 -7.06 18.87 -1.25
N GLY A 97 -6.02 19.52 -0.73
CA GLY A 97 -5.62 20.87 -1.11
C GLY A 97 -4.87 20.96 -2.45
N ILE A 98 -4.41 19.83 -3.00
CA ILE A 98 -3.76 19.80 -4.32
C ILE A 98 -4.86 19.91 -5.37
N LYS A 99 -5.09 21.13 -5.87
CA LYS A 99 -5.88 21.32 -7.09
C LYS A 99 -5.18 20.60 -8.24
N VAL A 100 -5.66 19.41 -8.58
CA VAL A 100 -5.43 18.86 -9.91
C VAL A 100 -6.02 19.90 -10.85
N LYS A 101 -5.18 20.65 -11.59
CA LYS A 101 -5.67 21.46 -12.71
C LYS A 101 -6.27 20.49 -13.73
N PHE A 102 -7.53 20.11 -13.54
CA PHE A 102 -8.38 19.72 -14.65
C PHE A 102 -8.50 20.98 -15.50
N LEU A 103 -7.60 21.12 -16.46
CA LEU A 103 -7.84 21.98 -17.60
C LEU A 103 -9.06 21.39 -18.30
N ILE A 104 -10.25 21.85 -17.91
CA ILE A 104 -11.43 21.71 -18.75
C ILE A 104 -11.12 22.56 -19.98
N ARG A 105 -10.56 21.94 -21.02
CA ARG A 105 -10.50 22.54 -22.34
C ARG A 105 -11.89 22.40 -22.95
N VAL A 106 -12.74 23.41 -22.77
CA VAL A 106 -13.94 23.56 -23.60
C VAL A 106 -13.45 24.06 -24.96
N TRP A 107 -13.50 23.18 -25.97
CA TRP A 107 -13.35 23.58 -27.37
C TRP A 107 -14.71 24.14 -27.80
N PHE A 108 -14.80 25.45 -28.04
CA PHE A 108 -15.88 26.00 -28.86
C PHE A 108 -15.42 25.87 -30.31
N HIS A 109 -16.23 25.21 -31.15
CA HIS A 109 -16.09 25.32 -32.59
C HIS A 109 -16.94 26.48 -33.10
#